data_AF-A0AAV2SFS9-F1
#
_entry.id   AF-A0AAV2SFS9-F1
#
_cell.length_a   1.000
_cell.length_b   1.000
_cell.length_c   1.000
_cell.angle_alpha   90.00
_cell.angle_beta   90.00
_cell.angle_gamma   90.00
#
_symmetry.space_group_name_H-M   'P 1'
#
loop_
_entity.id
_entity.type
_entity.pdbx_description
1 polymer ?
#
loop_
_entity_poly.entity_id
_entity_poly.type
_entity_poly.pdbx_seq_one_letter_code
_entity_poly.pdbx_strand_id
1 'polypeptide(L)'
;FMREFQLNVRDQEYDNSYDVGVDATITNVFATAAFRFGHTLIDEVFKGMGRHVVTLRGNFDEPVVLNDLSTGHSALLQGLSACPTRGSDAYLTPTLVNHLLSNRNAKVGLDLMALNIQRGRDHGLPPYTEW
;
A
#
# COMPACT_ATOMS: atom_id res chain seq x y z
N PHE A 1 14.41 -4.14 16.93
CA PHE A 1 14.21 -3.92 15.47
C PHE A 1 15.51 -3.74 14.67
N MET A 2 16.04 -2.53 14.38
CA MET A 2 17.17 -2.38 13.42
C MET A 2 18.44 -3.18 13.80
N ARG A 3 18.81 -3.19 15.08
CA ARG A 3 19.95 -3.98 15.58
C ARG A 3 19.68 -5.49 15.60
N GLU A 4 18.45 -5.87 15.88
CA GLU A 4 18.00 -7.26 16.03
C GLU A 4 17.99 -7.99 14.69
N PHE A 5 17.52 -7.31 13.64
CA PHE A 5 17.51 -7.82 12.27
C PHE A 5 18.74 -7.40 11.46
N GLN A 6 19.76 -6.81 12.12
CA GLN A 6 21.00 -6.37 11.48
C GLN A 6 20.80 -5.43 10.26
N LEU A 7 19.77 -4.58 10.31
CA LEU A 7 19.38 -3.66 9.22
C LEU A 7 20.11 -2.31 9.27
N ASN A 8 21.08 -2.15 10.18
CA ASN A 8 21.85 -0.92 10.25
C ASN A 8 22.74 -0.79 9.02
N VAL A 9 22.85 0.44 8.50
CA VAL A 9 23.79 0.78 7.44
C VAL A 9 25.21 0.46 7.92
N ARG A 10 26.00 -0.20 7.09
CA ARG A 10 27.40 -0.48 7.40
C ARG A 10 28.21 0.80 7.20
N ASP A 11 29.13 1.06 8.13
CA ASP A 11 29.94 2.28 8.11
C ASP A 11 31.01 2.26 7.00
N GLN A 12 31.35 1.09 6.47
CA GLN A 12 32.30 0.89 5.36
C GLN A 12 31.87 -0.27 4.45
N GLU A 13 32.27 -0.19 3.18
CA GLU A 13 32.06 -1.19 2.12
C GLU A 13 30.59 -1.43 1.73
N TYR A 14 30.37 -2.31 0.73
CA TYR A 14 29.06 -2.79 0.30
C TYR A 14 28.74 -4.12 0.99
N ASP A 15 27.46 -4.49 1.08
CA ASP A 15 27.08 -5.81 1.58
C ASP A 15 27.49 -6.89 0.58
N ASN A 16 28.25 -7.88 1.06
CA ASN A 16 28.73 -9.04 0.31
C ASN A 16 28.09 -10.36 0.80
N SER A 17 26.94 -10.25 1.50
CA SER A 17 26.18 -11.39 2.04
C SER A 17 25.47 -12.26 0.99
N TYR A 18 25.72 -12.03 -0.30
CA TYR A 18 25.13 -12.84 -1.37
C TYR A 18 25.48 -14.32 -1.16
N ASP A 19 24.45 -15.12 -1.02
CA ASP A 19 24.53 -16.56 -0.87
C ASP A 19 23.71 -17.23 -1.98
N VAL A 20 24.40 -17.98 -2.84
CA VAL A 20 23.78 -18.72 -3.94
C VAL A 20 22.86 -19.85 -3.46
N GLY A 21 23.01 -20.29 -2.21
CA GLY A 21 22.14 -21.28 -1.57
C GLY A 21 20.81 -20.72 -1.07
N VAL A 22 20.64 -19.38 -1.03
CA VAL A 22 19.40 -18.76 -0.58
C VAL A 22 18.34 -18.84 -1.68
N ASP A 23 17.19 -19.40 -1.33
CA ASP A 23 15.98 -19.32 -2.14
C ASP A 23 15.33 -17.93 -1.98
N ALA A 24 15.46 -17.10 -3.02
CA ALA A 24 14.89 -15.75 -3.05
C ALA A 24 13.43 -15.71 -3.53
N THR A 25 12.76 -16.86 -3.68
CA THR A 25 11.34 -16.89 -4.07
C THR A 25 10.46 -16.24 -3.01
N ILE A 26 9.43 -15.53 -3.45
CA ILE A 26 8.48 -14.90 -2.55
C ILE A 26 7.57 -15.96 -1.94
N THR A 27 7.54 -16.02 -0.61
CA THR A 27 6.68 -16.95 0.10
C THR A 27 5.20 -16.61 -0.11
N ASN A 28 4.36 -17.64 -0.15
CA ASN A 28 2.92 -17.48 -0.34
C ASN A 28 2.28 -16.55 0.71
N VAL A 29 2.68 -16.69 1.98
CA VAL A 29 2.18 -15.86 3.08
C VAL A 29 2.58 -14.39 2.93
N PHE A 30 3.79 -14.12 2.43
CA PHE A 30 4.25 -12.75 2.20
C PHE A 30 3.42 -12.05 1.13
N ALA A 31 3.25 -12.68 -0.04
CA ALA A 31 2.48 -12.11 -1.15
C ALA A 31 0.97 -12.02 -0.87
N THR A 32 0.43 -12.94 -0.07
CA THR A 32 -1.01 -13.07 0.12
C THR A 32 -1.53 -12.34 1.35
N ALA A 33 -0.73 -12.24 2.43
CA ALA A 33 -1.17 -11.64 3.69
C ALA A 33 -0.20 -10.57 4.19
N ALA A 34 1.05 -10.93 4.52
CA ALA A 34 1.92 -10.06 5.31
C ALA A 34 2.17 -8.71 4.64
N PHE A 35 2.53 -8.69 3.35
CA PHE A 35 2.85 -7.45 2.65
C PHE A 35 1.61 -6.61 2.28
N ARG A 36 0.40 -7.12 2.56
CA ARG A 36 -0.86 -6.38 2.36
C ARG A 36 -1.20 -5.44 3.52
N PHE A 37 -0.39 -5.41 4.59
CA PHE A 37 -0.52 -4.37 5.62
C PHE A 37 -0.46 -2.95 5.02
N GLY A 38 0.23 -2.77 3.89
CA GLY A 38 0.28 -1.50 3.17
C GLY A 38 -1.10 -0.94 2.80
N HIS A 39 -2.14 -1.78 2.64
CA HIS A 39 -3.50 -1.31 2.38
C HIS A 39 -4.08 -0.47 3.52
N THR A 40 -3.66 -0.71 4.78
CA THR A 40 -4.12 0.05 5.95
C THR A 40 -3.50 1.45 6.00
N LEU A 41 -2.35 1.62 5.34
CA LEU A 41 -1.60 2.88 5.27
C LEU A 41 -2.15 3.87 4.24
N ILE A 42 -3.00 3.41 3.31
CA ILE A 42 -3.54 4.21 2.21
C ILE A 42 -4.57 5.21 2.75
N ASP A 43 -4.40 6.49 2.45
CA ASP A 43 -5.34 7.54 2.88
C ASP A 43 -6.47 7.82 1.87
N GLU A 44 -7.53 8.47 2.34
CA GLU A 44 -8.67 8.90 1.51
C GLU A 44 -8.34 10.11 0.64
N VAL A 45 -7.35 10.91 1.03
CA VAL A 45 -7.05 12.21 0.42
C VAL A 45 -5.55 12.41 0.30
N PHE A 46 -5.10 12.70 -0.92
CA PHE A 46 -3.72 13.05 -1.25
C PHE A 46 -3.63 14.56 -1.48
N LYS A 47 -2.63 15.21 -0.87
CA LYS A 47 -2.43 16.65 -1.04
C LYS A 47 -1.72 16.95 -2.36
N GLY A 48 -2.22 17.97 -3.05
CA GLY A 48 -1.52 18.64 -4.15
C GLY A 48 -0.87 19.94 -3.68
N MET A 49 -0.65 20.85 -4.62
CA MET A 49 -0.05 22.16 -4.35
C MET A 49 -1.03 23.07 -3.61
N GLY A 50 -0.57 23.78 -2.58
CA GLY A 50 -1.40 24.70 -1.81
C GLY A 50 -2.55 24.01 -1.07
N ARG A 51 -3.79 24.34 -1.43
CA ARG A 51 -5.01 23.77 -0.84
C ARG A 51 -5.68 22.70 -1.71
N HIS A 52 -5.08 22.34 -2.84
CA HIS A 52 -5.63 21.35 -3.76
C HIS A 52 -5.45 19.94 -3.20
N VAL A 53 -6.42 19.07 -3.47
CA VAL A 53 -6.43 17.68 -3.00
C VAL A 53 -7.01 16.74 -4.05
N VAL A 54 -6.59 15.49 -4.00
CA VAL A 54 -7.10 14.38 -4.80
C VAL A 54 -7.69 13.33 -3.87
N THR A 55 -8.95 12.99 -4.03
CA THR A 55 -9.58 11.91 -3.26
C THR A 55 -9.22 10.55 -3.85
N LEU A 56 -9.04 9.52 -3.03
CA LEU A 56 -8.84 8.15 -3.53
C LEU A 56 -10.06 7.70 -4.34
N ARG A 57 -11.27 7.98 -3.84
CA ARG A 57 -12.52 7.64 -4.53
C ARG A 57 -12.58 8.32 -5.88
N GLY A 58 -12.85 7.53 -6.92
CA GLY A 58 -12.99 8.01 -8.28
C GLY A 58 -11.69 8.48 -8.93
N ASN A 59 -10.53 8.14 -8.34
CA ASN A 59 -9.22 8.29 -8.96
C ASN A 59 -8.45 6.96 -9.07
N PHE A 60 -9.16 5.82 -8.97
CA PHE A 60 -8.64 4.55 -9.43
C PHE A 60 -8.63 4.54 -10.97
N ASP A 61 -7.50 4.16 -11.57
CA ASP A 61 -7.30 4.10 -13.03
C ASP A 61 -7.67 5.41 -13.77
N GLU A 62 -7.49 6.56 -13.10
CA GLU A 62 -7.88 7.88 -13.61
C GLU A 62 -6.65 8.76 -13.86
N PRO A 63 -6.07 8.77 -15.07
CA PRO A 63 -4.86 9.52 -15.36
C PRO A 63 -5.10 11.02 -15.54
N VAL A 64 -6.36 11.47 -15.71
CA VAL A 64 -6.65 12.89 -16.00
C VAL A 64 -6.15 13.81 -14.89
N VAL A 65 -6.15 13.36 -13.64
CA VAL A 65 -5.64 14.12 -12.49
C VAL A 65 -4.16 14.51 -12.64
N LEU A 66 -3.39 13.72 -13.40
CA LEU A 66 -1.96 13.93 -13.61
C LEU A 66 -1.63 15.09 -14.56
N ASN A 67 -2.63 15.56 -15.32
CA ASN A 67 -2.47 16.67 -16.28
C ASN A 67 -2.67 18.05 -15.64
N ASP A 68 -3.14 18.12 -14.41
CA ASP A 68 -3.38 19.38 -13.70
C ASP A 68 -2.10 19.85 -12.99
N LEU A 69 -1.74 21.14 -13.08
CA LEU A 69 -0.53 21.65 -12.43
C LEU A 69 -0.60 21.62 -10.88
N SER A 70 -1.80 21.68 -10.31
CA SER A 70 -2.06 21.71 -8.89
C SER A 70 -2.21 20.32 -8.26
N THR A 71 -2.50 19.28 -9.05
CA THR A 71 -2.67 17.89 -8.59
C THR A 71 -1.92 16.85 -9.43
N GLY A 72 -1.07 17.30 -10.34
CA GLY A 72 -0.25 16.43 -11.18
C GLY A 72 0.98 15.91 -10.47
N HIS A 73 1.91 15.31 -11.22
CA HIS A 73 3.07 14.59 -10.69
C HIS A 73 3.84 15.36 -9.62
N SER A 74 4.34 16.57 -9.92
CA SER A 74 5.17 17.33 -8.98
C SER A 74 4.39 17.75 -7.72
N ALA A 75 3.11 18.10 -7.88
CA ALA A 75 2.25 18.50 -6.79
C ALA A 75 1.93 17.33 -5.84
N LEU A 76 1.60 16.16 -6.40
CA LEU A 76 1.37 14.95 -5.62
C LEU A 76 2.64 14.46 -4.94
N LEU A 77 3.80 14.50 -5.62
CA LEU A 77 5.08 14.14 -4.99
C LEU A 77 5.42 15.05 -3.81
N GLN A 78 5.17 16.36 -3.95
CA GLN A 78 5.32 17.29 -2.82
C GLN A 78 4.39 16.90 -1.67
N GLY A 79 3.12 16.62 -1.95
CA GLY A 79 2.15 16.16 -0.95
C GLY A 79 2.57 14.86 -0.27
N LEU A 80 2.99 13.84 -1.04
CA LEU A 80 3.45 12.54 -0.55
C LEU A 80 4.72 12.64 0.31
N SER A 81 5.62 13.58 -0.02
CA SER A 81 6.84 13.80 0.78
C SER A 81 6.57 14.53 2.11
N ALA A 82 5.49 15.32 2.17
CA ALA A 82 5.18 16.18 3.32
C ALA A 82 4.08 15.62 4.23
N CYS A 83 3.25 14.70 3.73
CA CYS A 83 2.14 14.12 4.48
C CYS A 83 2.52 12.75 5.04
N PRO A 84 2.28 12.49 6.33
CA PRO A 84 2.42 11.14 6.86
C PRO A 84 1.37 10.21 6.25
N THR A 85 1.68 8.93 6.17
CA THR A 85 0.68 7.89 5.86
C THR A 85 -0.30 7.72 7.01
N ARG A 86 -1.38 6.95 6.78
CA ARG A 86 -2.20 6.47 7.90
C ARG A 86 -1.38 5.53 8.80
N GLY A 87 -1.87 5.36 10.02
CA GLY A 87 -1.32 4.38 10.96
C GLY A 87 -1.63 2.95 10.49
N SER A 88 -0.75 2.02 10.82
CA SER A 88 -1.02 0.60 10.63
C SER A 88 -2.00 0.13 11.70
N ASP A 89 -3.23 -0.19 11.29
CA ASP A 89 -4.25 -0.77 12.16
C ASP A 89 -5.04 -1.86 11.42
N ALA A 90 -6.10 -2.38 12.04
CA ALA A 90 -6.93 -3.45 11.46
C ALA A 90 -7.98 -2.93 10.46
N TYR A 91 -8.00 -1.64 10.15
CA TYR A 91 -9.05 -0.98 9.40
C TYR A 91 -8.53 -0.46 8.05
N LEU A 92 -9.40 -0.54 7.05
CA LEU A 92 -9.19 0.11 5.76
C LEU A 92 -10.12 1.32 5.65
N THR A 93 -9.77 2.24 4.76
CA THR A 93 -10.60 3.42 4.55
C THR A 93 -11.93 3.07 3.87
N PRO A 94 -13.01 3.87 4.05
CA PRO A 94 -14.31 3.59 3.46
C PRO A 94 -14.27 3.37 1.94
N THR A 95 -13.39 4.08 1.22
CA THR A 95 -13.22 3.91 -0.21
C THR A 95 -12.68 2.53 -0.56
N LEU A 96 -11.70 2.02 0.18
CA LEU A 96 -11.14 0.68 -0.07
C LEU A 96 -12.13 -0.45 0.25
N VAL A 97 -13.05 -0.23 1.19
CA VAL A 97 -14.05 -1.24 1.60
C VAL A 97 -15.31 -1.22 0.73
N ASN A 98 -15.73 -0.05 0.22
CA ASN A 98 -17.03 0.07 -0.47
C ASN A 98 -16.94 0.48 -1.94
N HIS A 99 -15.80 1.02 -2.36
CA HIS A 99 -15.64 1.76 -3.61
C HIS A 99 -14.31 1.45 -4.31
N LEU A 100 -13.65 0.34 -3.98
CA LEU A 100 -12.40 -0.06 -4.63
C LEU A 100 -12.63 -0.18 -6.14
N LEU A 101 -11.73 0.43 -6.93
CA LEU A 101 -11.76 0.48 -8.40
C LEU A 101 -13.08 1.01 -8.99
N SER A 102 -13.86 1.76 -8.21
CA SER A 102 -15.10 2.36 -8.68
C SER A 102 -14.84 3.75 -9.28
N ASN A 103 -15.55 4.05 -10.38
CA ASN A 103 -15.53 5.39 -10.96
C ASN A 103 -16.35 6.38 -10.11
N ARG A 104 -16.20 7.69 -10.39
CA ARG A 104 -16.85 8.76 -9.60
C ARG A 104 -18.37 8.63 -9.47
N ASN A 105 -19.03 8.05 -10.47
CA ASN A 105 -20.49 7.95 -10.54
C ASN A 105 -21.02 6.60 -10.05
N ALA A 106 -20.15 5.64 -9.76
CA ALA A 106 -20.53 4.31 -9.33
C ALA A 106 -21.08 4.36 -7.89
N LYS A 107 -22.25 3.72 -7.73
CA LYS A 107 -22.92 3.57 -6.42
C LYS A 107 -22.32 2.42 -5.60
N VAL A 108 -21.67 1.48 -6.27
CA VAL A 108 -21.09 0.26 -5.68
C VAL A 108 -19.70 0.06 -6.27
N GLY A 109 -18.74 -0.36 -5.45
CA GLY A 109 -17.43 -0.84 -5.90
C GLY A 109 -17.09 -2.17 -5.24
N LEU A 110 -15.83 -2.58 -5.39
CA LEU A 110 -15.31 -3.77 -4.73
C LEU A 110 -14.95 -3.47 -3.27
N ASP A 111 -14.79 -4.52 -2.49
CA ASP A 111 -14.31 -4.48 -1.10
C ASP A 111 -12.92 -5.13 -1.01
N LEU A 112 -11.89 -4.31 -0.77
CA LEU A 112 -10.51 -4.77 -0.67
C LEU A 112 -10.29 -5.72 0.52
N MET A 113 -10.97 -5.49 1.65
CA MET A 113 -10.83 -6.35 2.83
C MET A 113 -11.42 -7.73 2.55
N ALA A 114 -12.63 -7.77 1.97
CA ALA A 114 -13.27 -9.02 1.57
C ALA A 114 -12.41 -9.79 0.55
N LEU A 115 -11.84 -9.08 -0.43
CA LEU A 115 -10.92 -9.67 -1.42
C LEU A 115 -9.67 -10.26 -0.77
N ASN A 116 -9.08 -9.58 0.22
CA ASN A 116 -7.91 -10.10 0.95
C ASN A 116 -8.26 -11.38 1.73
N ILE A 117 -9.39 -11.41 2.44
CA ILE A 117 -9.85 -12.60 3.17
C ILE A 117 -10.11 -13.76 2.21
N GLN A 118 -10.82 -13.50 1.11
CA GLN A 118 -11.12 -14.53 0.11
C GLN A 118 -9.84 -15.07 -0.53
N ARG A 119 -8.85 -14.21 -0.82
CA ARG A 119 -7.56 -14.62 -1.35
C ARG A 119 -6.74 -15.45 -0.36
N GLY A 120 -6.78 -15.11 0.92
CA GLY A 120 -6.12 -15.91 1.96
C GLY A 120 -6.66 -17.35 2.02
N ARG A 121 -7.98 -17.52 1.87
CA ARG A 121 -8.62 -18.86 1.80
C ARG A 121 -8.27 -19.59 0.52
N ASP A 122 -8.32 -18.91 -0.62
CA ASP A 122 -7.97 -19.43 -1.95
C ASP A 122 -6.53 -19.99 -1.98
N HIS A 123 -5.61 -19.28 -1.33
CA HIS A 123 -4.20 -19.67 -1.23
C HIS A 123 -3.89 -20.65 -0.09
N GLY A 124 -4.91 -21.14 0.63
CA GLY A 124 -4.76 -22.10 1.71
C GLY A 124 -3.89 -21.62 2.86
N LEU A 125 -3.99 -20.33 3.24
CA LEU A 125 -3.22 -19.82 4.36
C LEU A 125 -3.64 -20.49 5.69
N PRO A 126 -2.68 -20.96 6.51
CA PRO A 126 -2.92 -21.41 7.87
C PRO A 126 -3.65 -20.39 8.74
N PRO A 127 -4.34 -20.84 9.81
CA PRO A 127 -4.94 -19.95 10.79
C PRO A 127 -3.86 -19.11 11.50
N TYR A 128 -4.29 -17.99 12.09
CA TYR A 128 -3.40 -17.07 12.80
C TYR A 128 -2.53 -17.76 13.87
N THR A 129 -3.06 -18.76 14.58
CA THR A 129 -2.35 -19.44 15.67
C THR A 129 -1.22 -20.37 15.24
N GLU A 130 -1.05 -20.61 13.94
CA GLU A 130 0.07 -21.40 13.40
C GLU A 130 1.28 -20.56 12.98
N TRP A 131 1.15 -19.22 12.99
CA TRP A 131 2.21 -18.27 12.66
C TRP A 131 2.87 -17.68 13.91
#